data_AF-A0AAD7RBQ8-F1
#
_entry.id   AF-A0AAD7RBQ8-F1
#
_cell.length_a   1.000
_cell.length_b   1.000
_cell.length_c   1.000
_cell.angle_alpha   90.00
_cell.angle_beta   90.00
_cell.angle_gamma   90.00
#
_symmetry.space_group_name_H-M   'P 1'
#
loop_
_entity.id
_entity.type
_entity.pdbx_description
1 polymer ?
#
loop_
_entity_poly.entity_id
_entity_poly.type
_entity_poly.pdbx_seq_one_letter_code
_entity_poly.pdbx_strand_id
1 'polypeptide(L)'
;MTKVSDNMGRMSERLGQDIKQSIFKLDDNVDDNIPLRVMLLLMDEVFDLKERNQWLRRNIKNLLQQLIRATYGDTINRKIVDHVDFLTAPEQVADYVKRFRDSFWPNGILAETPPRRDRNIRMRTRVAAKTNLLGIMPDELKHIIGAETMRLGVLRVFEMFQQQQLNRRLVYVLLEGLLETTFPRCQLPELFIKLHSRSPRTHARAPRR
;
A
#
# COMPACT_ATOMS: atom_id res chain seq x y z
N MET A 1 -28.32 43.35 -31.63
CA MET A 1 -27.09 42.53 -31.48
C MET A 1 -26.87 41.96 -30.07
N THR A 2 -27.71 42.27 -29.07
CA THR A 2 -27.48 41.96 -27.65
C THR A 2 -28.05 40.62 -27.15
N LYS A 3 -29.19 40.14 -27.68
CA LYS A 3 -29.84 38.91 -27.18
C LYS A 3 -29.05 37.61 -27.40
N VAL A 4 -28.25 37.52 -28.46
CA VAL A 4 -27.46 36.32 -28.79
C VAL A 4 -26.26 36.19 -27.86
N SER A 5 -25.63 37.32 -27.50
CA SER A 5 -24.50 37.36 -26.57
C SER A 5 -24.89 36.95 -25.16
N ASP A 6 -26.04 37.43 -24.67
CA ASP A 6 -26.56 37.06 -23.35
C ASP A 6 -26.92 35.57 -23.25
N ASN A 7 -27.45 34.99 -24.33
CA ASN A 7 -27.80 33.58 -24.35
C ASN A 7 -26.55 32.69 -24.35
N MET A 8 -25.50 33.10 -25.05
CA MET A 8 -24.20 32.42 -25.09
C MET A 8 -23.52 32.42 -23.71
N GLY A 9 -23.59 33.54 -22.98
CA GLY A 9 -23.06 33.67 -21.63
C GLY A 9 -23.73 32.70 -20.64
N ARG A 10 -25.07 32.64 -20.64
CA ARG A 10 -25.83 31.72 -19.77
C ARG A 10 -25.58 30.25 -20.11
N MET A 11 -25.35 29.92 -21.39
CA MET A 11 -25.02 28.56 -21.81
C MET A 11 -23.62 28.14 -21.35
N SER A 12 -22.64 29.05 -21.42
CA SER A 12 -21.29 28.84 -20.89
C SER A 12 -21.29 28.66 -19.37
N GLU A 13 -22.09 29.44 -18.63
CA GLU A 13 -22.23 29.29 -17.18
C GLU A 13 -22.87 27.96 -16.79
N ARG A 14 -23.93 27.54 -17.50
CA ARG A 14 -24.58 26.23 -17.29
C ARG A 14 -23.61 25.09 -17.58
N LEU A 15 -22.86 25.16 -18.68
CA LEU A 15 -21.85 24.14 -19.00
C LEU A 15 -20.75 24.10 -17.92
N GLY A 16 -20.30 25.25 -17.44
CA GLY A 16 -19.35 25.35 -16.33
C GLY A 16 -19.91 24.79 -15.01
N GLN A 17 -21.21 24.98 -14.75
CA GLN A 17 -21.90 24.43 -13.58
C GLN A 17 -22.10 22.92 -13.70
N ASP A 18 -22.46 22.40 -14.87
CA ASP A 18 -22.62 20.97 -15.13
C ASP A 18 -21.27 20.23 -15.07
N ILE A 19 -20.19 20.86 -15.56
CA ILE A 19 -18.82 20.37 -15.39
C ILE A 19 -18.43 20.37 -13.91
N LYS A 20 -18.73 21.45 -13.16
CA LYS A 20 -18.48 21.49 -11.72
C LYS A 20 -19.29 20.44 -10.96
N GLN A 21 -20.56 20.24 -11.30
CA GLN A 21 -21.44 19.25 -10.66
C GLN A 21 -21.02 17.82 -10.99
N SER A 22 -20.61 17.55 -12.23
CA SER A 22 -20.05 16.25 -12.60
C SER A 22 -18.72 16.00 -11.88
N ILE A 23 -17.84 16.99 -11.76
CA ILE A 23 -16.61 16.89 -10.96
C ILE A 23 -16.92 16.65 -9.47
N PHE A 24 -17.91 17.33 -8.89
CA PHE A 24 -18.30 17.13 -7.48
C PHE A 24 -18.90 15.75 -7.23
N LYS A 25 -19.74 15.24 -8.14
CA LYS A 25 -20.29 13.87 -8.07
C LYS A 25 -19.21 12.77 -8.22
N LEU A 26 -18.04 13.10 -8.76
CA LEU A 26 -16.89 12.18 -8.80
C LEU A 26 -16.12 12.12 -7.47
N ASP A 27 -16.37 13.06 -6.55
CA ASP A 27 -15.69 13.11 -5.24
C ASP A 27 -16.37 12.18 -4.23
N ASP A 28 -17.71 12.14 -4.22
CA ASP A 28 -18.50 11.42 -3.20
C ASP A 28 -18.46 9.87 -3.30
N ASN A 29 -17.95 9.29 -4.40
CA ASN A 29 -17.95 7.82 -4.62
C ASN A 29 -16.62 7.12 -4.25
N VAL A 30 -15.60 7.85 -3.82
CA VAL A 30 -14.29 7.25 -3.50
C VAL A 30 -14.24 6.64 -2.12
N ASP A 31 -14.96 7.22 -1.16
CA ASP A 31 -14.98 6.73 0.21
C ASP A 31 -15.67 5.36 0.34
N ASP A 32 -16.59 5.05 -0.57
CA ASP A 32 -17.30 3.76 -0.63
C ASP A 32 -16.51 2.66 -1.36
N ASN A 33 -15.49 3.02 -2.16
CA ASN A 33 -14.66 2.05 -2.88
C ASN A 33 -13.37 1.77 -2.12
N ILE A 34 -13.40 0.76 -1.24
CA ILE A 34 -12.27 0.37 -0.38
C ILE A 34 -10.96 0.19 -1.19
N PRO A 35 -10.92 -0.56 -2.32
CA PRO A 35 -9.70 -0.70 -3.12
C PRO A 35 -9.15 0.64 -3.61
N LEU A 36 -10.01 1.51 -4.15
CA LEU A 36 -9.61 2.83 -4.62
C LEU A 36 -8.99 3.67 -3.51
N ARG A 37 -9.62 3.68 -2.34
CA ARG A 37 -9.15 4.43 -1.18
C ARG A 37 -7.77 3.94 -0.74
N VAL A 38 -7.58 2.62 -0.64
CA VAL A 38 -6.29 2.02 -0.28
C VAL A 38 -5.22 2.36 -1.32
N MET A 39 -5.52 2.24 -2.61
CA MET A 39 -4.59 2.61 -3.68
C MET A 39 -4.21 4.10 -3.63
N LEU A 40 -5.17 5.00 -3.41
CA LEU A 40 -4.90 6.43 -3.31
C LEU A 40 -4.03 6.78 -2.10
N LEU A 41 -4.28 6.18 -0.94
CA LEU A 41 -3.44 6.37 0.24
C LEU A 41 -2.00 5.90 -0.01
N LEU A 42 -1.85 4.77 -0.71
CA LEU A 42 -0.53 4.28 -1.11
C LEU A 42 0.16 5.24 -2.09
N MET A 43 -0.54 5.71 -3.13
CA MET A 43 0.02 6.64 -4.11
C MET A 43 0.39 7.99 -3.48
N ASP A 44 -0.43 8.48 -2.54
CA ASP A 44 -0.16 9.71 -1.78
C ASP A 44 1.17 9.60 -1.01
N GLU A 45 1.43 8.47 -0.35
CA GLU A 45 2.66 8.22 0.41
C GLU A 45 3.87 7.98 -0.52
N VAL A 46 3.70 7.14 -1.54
CA VAL A 46 4.78 6.77 -2.46
C VAL A 46 5.27 7.97 -3.25
N PHE A 47 4.37 8.81 -3.77
CA PHE A 47 4.71 9.95 -4.63
C PHE A 47 4.67 11.30 -3.92
N ASP A 48 4.36 11.34 -2.62
CA ASP A 48 4.28 12.58 -1.82
C ASP A 48 3.33 13.61 -2.46
N LEU A 49 2.13 13.13 -2.80
CA LEU A 49 1.14 13.87 -3.58
C LEU A 49 0.36 14.89 -2.74
N LYS A 50 0.31 14.70 -1.42
CA LYS A 50 -0.47 15.52 -0.49
C LYS A 50 0.08 16.94 -0.38
N GLU A 51 1.39 17.12 -0.44
CA GLU A 51 2.01 18.43 -0.22
C GLU A 51 2.57 19.04 -1.51
N ARG A 52 3.04 18.22 -2.46
CA ARG A 52 3.84 18.72 -3.59
C ARG A 52 3.10 18.83 -4.92
N ASN A 53 2.13 17.96 -5.21
CA ASN A 53 1.57 17.86 -6.56
C ASN A 53 0.08 17.46 -6.59
N GLN A 54 -0.79 18.42 -6.26
CA GLN A 54 -2.25 18.24 -6.29
C GLN A 54 -2.79 17.95 -7.69
N TRP A 55 -2.13 18.44 -8.74
CA TRP A 55 -2.50 18.12 -10.12
C TRP A 55 -2.28 16.63 -10.42
N LEU A 56 -1.11 16.08 -10.05
CA LEU A 56 -0.81 14.66 -10.22
C LEU A 56 -1.74 13.79 -9.36
N ARG A 57 -2.06 14.23 -8.13
CA ARG A 57 -3.03 13.56 -7.27
C ARG A 57 -4.40 13.41 -7.94
N ARG A 58 -4.90 14.49 -8.57
CA ARG A 58 -6.17 14.46 -9.33
C ARG A 58 -6.09 13.51 -10.52
N ASN A 59 -4.98 13.50 -11.25
CA ASN A 59 -4.80 12.59 -12.39
C ASN A 59 -4.76 11.12 -11.97
N ILE A 60 -4.02 10.78 -10.91
CA ILE A 60 -3.96 9.42 -10.38
C ILE A 60 -5.34 8.98 -9.88
N LYS A 61 -6.06 9.85 -9.17
CA LYS A 61 -7.45 9.59 -8.77
C LYS A 61 -8.34 9.26 -9.97
N ASN A 62 -8.31 10.11 -11.00
CA ASN A 62 -9.11 9.91 -12.21
C ASN A 62 -8.74 8.60 -12.93
N LEU A 63 -7.45 8.29 -13.04
CA LEU A 63 -6.96 7.05 -13.64
C LEU A 63 -7.47 5.82 -12.89
N LEU A 64 -7.30 5.80 -11.57
CA LEU A 64 -7.73 4.67 -10.75
C LEU A 64 -9.26 4.50 -10.78
N GLN A 65 -10.02 5.60 -10.78
CA GLN A 65 -11.47 5.55 -10.98
C GLN A 65 -11.86 4.97 -12.34
N GLN A 66 -11.18 5.37 -13.42
CA GLN A 66 -11.42 4.83 -14.76
C GLN A 66 -11.09 3.34 -14.83
N LEU A 67 -9.99 2.90 -14.22
CA LEU A 67 -9.59 1.49 -14.17
C LEU A 67 -10.65 0.63 -13.46
N ILE A 68 -11.14 1.09 -12.31
CA ILE A 68 -12.17 0.37 -11.54
C ILE A 68 -13.48 0.29 -12.33
N ARG A 69 -13.89 1.40 -12.96
CA ARG A 69 -15.09 1.44 -13.81
C ARG A 69 -14.97 0.52 -15.01
N ALA A 70 -13.82 0.53 -15.69
CA ALA A 70 -13.58 -0.30 -16.87
C ALA A 70 -13.53 -1.80 -16.55
N THR A 71 -13.14 -2.16 -15.32
CA THR A 71 -13.05 -3.55 -14.85
C THR A 71 -14.30 -4.02 -14.09
N TYR A 72 -15.35 -3.17 -14.04
CA TYR A 72 -16.59 -3.36 -13.29
C TYR A 72 -16.40 -3.68 -11.79
N GLY A 73 -15.23 -3.39 -11.21
CA GLY A 73 -14.86 -3.79 -9.85
C GLY A 73 -14.71 -5.31 -9.66
N ASP A 74 -15.60 -6.11 -10.26
CA ASP A 74 -15.66 -7.56 -10.18
C ASP A 74 -14.38 -8.24 -10.67
N THR A 75 -13.73 -7.71 -11.71
CA THR A 75 -12.48 -8.30 -12.20
C THR A 75 -11.34 -8.09 -11.20
N ILE A 76 -11.26 -6.91 -10.57
CA ILE A 76 -10.25 -6.63 -9.56
C ILE A 76 -10.51 -7.48 -8.33
N ASN A 77 -11.77 -7.56 -7.87
CA ASN A 77 -12.15 -8.39 -6.74
C ASN A 77 -11.84 -9.87 -7.02
N ARG A 78 -12.20 -10.38 -8.20
CA ARG A 78 -11.89 -11.74 -8.63
C ARG A 78 -10.38 -11.99 -8.67
N LYS A 79 -9.57 -11.05 -9.19
CA LYS A 79 -8.11 -11.18 -9.17
C LYS A 79 -7.54 -11.22 -7.76
N ILE A 80 -8.09 -10.45 -6.83
CA ILE A 80 -7.70 -10.49 -5.41
C ILE A 80 -8.03 -11.86 -4.84
N VAL A 81 -9.26 -12.35 -5.02
CA VAL A 81 -9.70 -13.67 -4.55
C VAL A 81 -8.84 -14.79 -5.18
N ASP A 82 -8.69 -14.82 -6.50
CA ASP A 82 -7.88 -15.80 -7.23
C ASP A 82 -6.42 -15.83 -6.70
N HIS A 83 -5.85 -14.66 -6.36
CA HIS A 83 -4.51 -14.59 -5.76
C HIS A 83 -4.49 -15.09 -4.32
N VAL A 84 -5.48 -14.76 -3.50
CA VAL A 84 -5.57 -15.27 -2.13
C VAL A 84 -5.74 -16.79 -2.16
N ASP A 85 -6.63 -17.31 -3.00
CA ASP A 85 -6.85 -18.74 -3.21
C ASP A 85 -5.56 -19.44 -3.63
N PHE A 86 -4.83 -18.87 -4.59
CA PHE A 86 -3.52 -19.38 -4.99
C PHE A 86 -2.52 -19.38 -3.83
N LEU A 87 -2.36 -18.26 -3.11
CA LEU A 87 -1.39 -18.13 -2.02
C LEU A 87 -1.72 -19.03 -0.82
N THR A 88 -3.00 -19.37 -0.64
CA THR A 88 -3.49 -20.24 0.43
C THR A 88 -3.75 -21.67 -0.02
N ALA A 89 -3.45 -22.01 -1.27
CA ALA A 89 -3.59 -23.35 -1.80
C ALA A 89 -2.73 -24.35 -0.99
N PRO A 90 -3.20 -25.60 -0.80
CA PRO A 90 -2.50 -26.60 0.00
C PRO A 90 -1.03 -26.79 -0.38
N GLU A 91 -0.71 -26.71 -1.67
CA GLU A 91 0.66 -26.85 -2.19
C GLU A 91 1.55 -25.68 -1.76
N GLN A 92 1.02 -24.45 -1.81
CA GLN A 92 1.76 -23.26 -1.37
C GLN A 92 1.99 -23.28 0.13
N VAL A 93 0.95 -23.60 0.90
CA VAL A 93 1.06 -23.72 2.36
C VAL A 93 2.05 -24.81 2.74
N ALA A 94 2.00 -25.96 2.08
CA ALA A 94 2.97 -27.04 2.30
C ALA A 94 4.41 -26.59 1.98
N ASP A 95 4.62 -25.85 0.89
CA ASP A 95 5.94 -25.30 0.54
C ASP A 95 6.40 -24.24 1.54
N TYR A 96 5.52 -23.37 2.04
CA TYR A 96 5.84 -22.41 3.09
C TYR A 96 6.25 -23.10 4.39
N VAL A 97 5.50 -24.12 4.83
CA VAL A 97 5.83 -24.93 6.00
C VAL A 97 7.16 -25.64 5.81
N LYS A 98 7.40 -26.21 4.63
CA LYS A 98 8.67 -26.86 4.28
C LYS A 98 9.84 -25.88 4.34
N ARG A 99 9.74 -24.72 3.70
CA ARG A 99 10.77 -23.67 3.73
C ARG A 99 11.01 -23.14 5.13
N PHE A 100 9.94 -22.95 5.91
CA PHE A 100 10.04 -22.54 7.31
C PHE A 100 10.82 -23.58 8.11
N ARG A 101 10.44 -24.86 8.03
CA ARG A 101 11.16 -25.97 8.67
C ARG A 101 12.62 -25.99 8.24
N ASP A 102 12.89 -25.97 6.94
CA ASP A 102 14.24 -26.09 6.39
C ASP A 102 15.12 -24.87 6.72
N SER A 103 14.52 -23.71 7.01
CA SER A 103 15.24 -22.52 7.48
C SER A 103 15.73 -22.65 8.93
N PHE A 104 15.00 -23.36 9.79
CA PHE A 104 15.35 -23.52 11.20
C PHE A 104 16.03 -24.86 11.48
N TRP A 105 15.65 -25.92 10.76
CA TRP A 105 16.18 -27.28 10.88
C TRP A 105 16.57 -27.87 9.52
N PRO A 106 17.56 -27.30 8.82
CA PRO A 106 18.09 -27.91 7.60
C PRO A 106 18.57 -29.33 7.90
N ASN A 107 18.07 -30.30 7.14
CA ASN A 107 18.34 -31.73 7.36
C ASN A 107 18.00 -32.24 8.78
N GLY A 108 17.09 -31.57 9.49
CA GLY A 108 16.68 -31.94 10.86
C GLY A 108 17.58 -31.40 11.98
N ILE A 109 18.63 -30.64 11.67
CA ILE A 109 19.56 -30.07 12.64
C ILE A 109 19.32 -28.58 12.76
N LEU A 110 19.26 -28.04 13.98
CA LEU A 110 19.07 -26.60 14.20
C LEU A 110 20.12 -25.80 13.41
N ALA A 111 19.64 -24.86 12.60
CA ALA A 111 20.50 -24.02 11.78
C ALA A 111 21.44 -23.20 12.65
N GLU A 112 22.71 -23.17 12.27
CA GLU A 112 23.66 -22.25 12.87
C GLU A 112 23.25 -20.80 12.60
N THR A 113 23.63 -19.90 13.49
CA THR A 113 23.37 -18.47 13.27
C THR A 113 24.13 -18.03 12.02
N PRO A 114 23.44 -17.56 10.97
CA PRO A 114 24.12 -17.18 9.73
C PRO A 114 25.07 -16.01 10.01
N PRO A 115 26.27 -16.01 9.39
CA PRO A 115 27.25 -14.96 9.59
C PRO A 115 26.66 -13.61 9.16
N ARG A 116 27.09 -12.55 9.84
CA ARG A 116 26.66 -11.19 9.50
C ARG A 116 27.09 -10.88 8.06
N ARG A 117 26.13 -10.52 7.21
CA ARG A 117 26.41 -10.10 5.81
C ARG A 117 27.41 -8.95 5.78
N ASP A 118 28.47 -9.09 4.98
CA ASP A 118 29.47 -8.04 4.73
C ASP A 118 28.85 -6.82 4.01
N ARG A 119 29.46 -5.65 4.20
CA ARG A 119 29.11 -4.38 3.57
C ARG A 119 29.05 -4.51 2.05
N ASN A 120 29.99 -5.20 1.41
CA ASN A 120 30.00 -5.33 -0.04
C ASN A 120 28.79 -6.12 -0.55
N ILE A 121 28.45 -7.22 0.12
CA ILE A 121 27.26 -8.02 -0.20
C ILE A 121 25.99 -7.20 -0.03
N ARG A 122 25.88 -6.42 1.06
CA ARG A 122 24.73 -5.53 1.30
C ARG A 122 24.61 -4.48 0.21
N MET A 123 25.71 -3.85 -0.20
CA MET A 123 25.72 -2.84 -1.25
C MET A 123 25.31 -3.42 -2.61
N ARG A 124 25.86 -4.58 -2.99
CA ARG A 124 25.46 -5.28 -4.22
C ARG A 124 23.98 -5.63 -4.23
N THR A 125 23.48 -6.17 -3.11
CA THR A 125 22.05 -6.51 -2.96
C THR A 125 21.17 -5.26 -3.05
N ARG A 126 21.60 -4.13 -2.44
CA ARG A 126 20.90 -2.85 -2.52
C ARG A 126 20.81 -2.32 -3.95
N VAL A 127 21.89 -2.39 -4.72
CA VAL A 127 21.88 -1.99 -6.14
C VAL A 127 20.93 -2.88 -6.94
N ALA A 128 21.07 -4.21 -6.81
CA ALA A 128 20.20 -5.16 -7.52
C ALA A 128 18.72 -4.95 -7.19
N ALA A 129 18.38 -4.72 -5.91
CA ALA A 129 17.01 -4.45 -5.48
C ALA A 129 16.46 -3.15 -6.07
N LYS A 130 17.25 -2.05 -6.06
CA LYS A 130 16.84 -0.78 -6.68
C LYS A 130 16.63 -0.93 -8.19
N THR A 131 17.52 -1.65 -8.88
CA THR A 131 17.39 -1.91 -10.32
C THR A 131 16.13 -2.72 -10.63
N ASN A 132 15.86 -3.79 -9.86
CA ASN A 132 14.64 -4.58 -10.04
C ASN A 132 13.38 -3.76 -9.80
N LEU A 133 13.35 -2.97 -8.72
CA LEU A 133 12.19 -2.12 -8.42
C LEU A 133 11.91 -1.11 -9.53
N LEU A 134 12.95 -0.48 -10.09
CA LEU A 134 12.79 0.44 -11.22
C LEU A 134 12.37 -0.27 -12.51
N GLY A 135 12.86 -1.50 -12.73
CA GLY A 135 12.54 -2.29 -13.92
C GLY A 135 11.13 -2.90 -13.93
N ILE A 136 10.50 -3.07 -12.77
CA ILE A 136 9.12 -3.59 -12.66
C ILE A 136 8.08 -2.54 -13.06
N MET A 137 8.44 -1.26 -13.09
CA MET A 137 7.48 -0.19 -13.34
C MET A 137 7.02 -0.15 -14.81
N PRO A 138 5.70 -0.21 -15.06
CA PRO A 138 5.14 -0.06 -16.40
C PRO A 138 5.45 1.31 -17.02
N ASP A 139 5.71 1.32 -18.33
CA ASP A 139 5.97 2.56 -19.07
C ASP A 139 4.73 3.47 -19.07
N GLU A 140 3.52 2.93 -19.08
CA GLU A 140 2.27 3.70 -19.03
C GLU A 140 2.21 4.57 -17.76
N LEU A 141 2.59 4.01 -16.62
CA LEU A 141 2.67 4.77 -15.36
C LEU A 141 3.75 5.85 -15.43
N LYS A 142 4.86 5.61 -16.15
CA LYS A 142 5.90 6.61 -16.41
C LYS A 142 5.39 7.81 -17.17
N HIS A 143 4.55 7.59 -18.18
CA HIS A 143 3.97 8.65 -19.00
C HIS A 143 2.97 9.49 -18.19
N ILE A 144 2.21 8.88 -17.28
CA ILE A 144 1.21 9.57 -16.47
C ILE A 144 1.86 10.37 -15.32
N ILE A 145 2.83 9.77 -14.64
CA ILE A 145 3.42 10.31 -13.39
C ILE A 145 4.68 11.14 -13.66
N GLY A 146 5.34 10.90 -14.79
CA GLY A 146 6.63 11.46 -15.13
C GLY A 146 7.78 10.56 -14.66
N ALA A 147 8.81 10.46 -15.50
CA ALA A 147 9.95 9.56 -15.26
C ALA A 147 10.68 9.83 -13.93
N GLU A 148 10.92 11.10 -13.61
CA GLU A 148 11.64 11.46 -12.39
C GLU A 148 10.78 11.24 -11.13
N THR A 149 9.52 11.65 -11.15
CA THR A 149 8.58 11.40 -10.04
C THR A 149 8.42 9.91 -9.77
N MET A 150 8.29 9.11 -10.82
CA MET A 150 8.21 7.65 -10.70
C MET A 150 9.49 7.09 -10.05
N ARG A 151 10.66 7.48 -10.56
CA ARG A 151 11.96 7.04 -10.02
C ARG A 151 12.08 7.38 -8.53
N LEU A 152 11.73 8.60 -8.14
CA LEU A 152 11.77 9.03 -6.75
C LEU A 152 10.79 8.24 -5.87
N GLY A 153 9.57 8.01 -6.33
CA GLY A 153 8.57 7.24 -5.57
C GLY A 153 8.98 5.78 -5.37
N VAL A 154 9.49 5.12 -6.41
CA VAL A 154 9.99 3.75 -6.31
C VAL A 154 11.17 3.65 -5.35
N LEU A 155 12.10 4.61 -5.41
CA LEU A 155 13.21 4.66 -4.46
C LEU A 155 12.74 4.96 -3.04
N ARG A 156 11.69 5.77 -2.86
CA ARG A 156 11.07 5.99 -1.55
C ARG A 156 10.55 4.68 -0.96
N VAL A 157 9.84 3.85 -1.75
CA VAL A 157 9.40 2.51 -1.30
C VAL A 157 10.60 1.69 -0.84
N PHE A 158 11.71 1.68 -1.60
CA PHE A 158 12.92 0.99 -1.18
C PHE A 158 13.43 1.49 0.18
N GLU A 159 13.52 2.82 0.37
CA GLU A 159 14.00 3.44 1.61
C GLU A 159 13.04 3.19 2.80
N MET A 160 11.72 3.13 2.57
CA MET A 160 10.75 2.73 3.59
C MET A 160 11.03 1.31 4.09
N PHE A 161 11.32 0.38 3.20
CA PHE A 161 11.72 -0.98 3.58
C PHE A 161 13.10 -1.05 4.25
N GLN A 162 13.91 0.01 4.25
CA GLN A 162 15.14 0.05 5.06
C GLN A 162 14.86 0.38 6.54
N GLN A 163 13.65 0.83 6.89
CA GLN A 163 13.29 1.23 8.25
C GLN A 163 12.91 0.01 9.11
N GLN A 164 13.90 -0.57 9.78
CA GLN A 164 13.72 -1.80 10.57
C GLN A 164 12.63 -1.70 11.66
N GLN A 165 12.49 -0.54 12.30
CA GLN A 165 11.47 -0.34 13.34
C GLN A 165 10.06 -0.37 12.77
N LEU A 166 9.84 0.31 11.64
CA LEU A 166 8.55 0.31 10.94
C LEU A 166 8.22 -1.08 10.39
N ASN A 167 9.20 -1.76 9.77
CA ASN A 167 9.02 -3.13 9.29
C ASN A 167 8.65 -4.09 10.42
N ARG A 168 9.28 -3.97 11.59
CA ARG A 168 8.96 -4.78 12.77
C ARG A 168 7.52 -4.55 13.20
N ARG A 169 7.08 -3.29 13.30
CA ARG A 169 5.69 -2.96 13.66
C ARG A 169 4.71 -3.50 12.62
N LEU A 170 5.02 -3.35 11.34
CA LEU A 170 4.20 -3.88 10.24
C LEU A 170 4.01 -5.41 10.38
N VAL A 171 5.10 -6.15 10.60
CA VAL A 171 5.03 -7.60 10.80
C VAL A 171 4.17 -7.97 12.00
N TYR A 172 4.29 -7.25 13.13
CA TYR A 172 3.44 -7.53 14.30
C TYR A 172 1.97 -7.24 14.03
N VAL A 173 1.63 -6.14 13.35
CA VAL A 173 0.24 -5.83 12.99
C VAL A 173 -0.33 -6.90 12.05
N LEU A 174 0.45 -7.35 11.06
CA LEU A 174 0.03 -8.42 10.16
C LEU A 174 -0.17 -9.75 10.90
N LEU A 175 0.74 -10.07 11.83
CA LEU A 175 0.65 -11.29 12.62
C LEU A 175 -0.54 -11.26 13.59
N GLU A 176 -0.80 -10.14 14.25
CA GLU A 176 -1.98 -9.93 15.10
C GLU A 176 -3.26 -10.17 14.30
N GLY A 177 -3.41 -9.50 13.15
CA GLY A 177 -4.59 -9.68 12.29
C GLY A 177 -4.73 -11.10 11.74
N LEU A 178 -3.62 -11.75 11.38
CA LEU A 178 -3.63 -13.17 10.97
C LEU A 178 -4.15 -14.05 12.11
N LEU A 179 -3.59 -13.91 13.32
CA LEU A 179 -3.95 -14.74 14.47
C LEU A 179 -5.42 -14.55 14.88
N GLU A 180 -5.91 -13.31 14.89
CA GLU A 180 -7.33 -13.00 15.16
C GLU A 180 -8.26 -13.68 14.14
N THR A 181 -7.86 -13.65 12.86
CA THR A 181 -8.65 -14.23 11.77
C THR A 181 -8.64 -15.76 11.79
N THR A 182 -7.48 -16.38 12.07
CA THR A 182 -7.35 -17.85 12.07
C THR A 182 -7.86 -18.50 13.34
N PHE A 183 -7.82 -17.79 14.48
CA PHE A 183 -8.23 -18.31 15.78
C PHE A 183 -9.32 -17.44 16.44
N PRO A 184 -10.50 -17.28 15.82
CA PRO A 184 -11.54 -16.35 16.29
C PRO A 184 -12.16 -16.79 17.63
N ARG A 185 -11.98 -18.05 18.03
CA ARG A 185 -12.46 -18.58 19.33
C ARG A 185 -11.51 -18.27 20.48
N CYS A 186 -10.30 -17.80 20.19
CA CYS A 186 -9.34 -17.38 21.21
C CYS A 186 -9.58 -15.90 21.54
N GLN A 187 -9.47 -15.52 22.82
CA GLN A 187 -9.58 -14.12 23.28
C GLN A 187 -8.32 -13.29 22.93
N LEU A 188 -7.83 -13.43 21.68
CA LEU A 188 -6.62 -12.78 21.20
C LEU A 188 -6.70 -11.25 21.22
N PRO A 189 -7.82 -10.60 20.85
CA PRO A 189 -7.90 -9.14 20.90
C PRO A 189 -7.66 -8.60 22.32
N GLU A 190 -8.26 -9.23 23.34
CA GLU A 190 -8.06 -8.85 24.74
C GLU A 190 -6.60 -9.06 25.19
N LEU A 191 -5.98 -10.14 24.73
CA LEU A 191 -4.57 -10.42 25.01
C LEU A 191 -3.65 -9.39 24.35
N PHE A 192 -3.90 -8.99 23.11
CA PHE A 192 -3.11 -7.96 22.43
C PHE A 192 -3.27 -6.60 23.11
N ILE A 193 -4.48 -6.21 23.52
CA ILE A 193 -4.70 -4.99 24.31
C ILE A 193 -3.87 -5.03 25.60
N LYS A 194 -3.90 -6.15 26.33
CA LYS A 194 -3.08 -6.34 27.54
C LYS A 194 -1.58 -6.30 27.22
N LEU A 195 -1.14 -6.90 26.11
CA LEU A 195 0.27 -6.94 25.70
C LEU A 195 0.80 -5.54 25.34
N HIS A 196 -0.02 -4.72 24.67
CA HIS A 196 0.31 -3.34 24.32
C HIS A 196 0.13 -2.37 25.48
N SER A 197 -0.60 -2.76 26.53
CA SER A 197 -0.71 -1.96 27.75
C SER A 197 0.66 -1.81 28.43
N ARG A 198 1.01 -0.59 28.84
CA ARG A 198 2.31 -0.34 29.47
C ARG A 198 2.41 -1.07 30.81
N SER A 199 3.52 -1.78 31.03
CA SER A 199 3.77 -2.48 32.29
C SER A 199 3.75 -1.48 33.48
N PRO A 200 3.07 -1.79 34.60
CA PRO A 200 3.05 -0.96 35.80
C PRO A 200 4.45 -0.58 36.33
N ARG A 201 5.47 -1.41 36.05
CA ARG A 201 6.86 -1.17 36.44
C ARG A 201 7.51 0.01 35.71
N THR A 202 7.02 0.38 34.53
CA THR A 202 7.47 1.58 33.80
C THR A 202 6.86 2.87 34.36
N HIS A 203 5.73 2.76 35.08
CA HIS A 203 5.05 3.88 35.73
C HIS A 203 5.83 4.42 36.93
N ALA A 204 6.58 3.56 37.63
CA ALA A 204 7.38 3.94 38.80
C ALA A 204 8.68 4.71 38.46
N ARG A 205 9.04 4.81 37.17
CA ARG A 205 10.32 5.37 36.72
C ARG A 205 10.19 6.67 35.91
N ALA A 206 8.98 7.20 35.74
CA ALA A 206 8.81 8.54 35.16
C ALA A 206 9.31 9.59 36.17
N PRO A 207 10.34 10.39 35.85
CA PRO A 207 10.74 11.47 36.73
C PRO A 207 9.61 12.49 36.77
N ARG A 208 9.16 12.85 37.98
CA ARG A 208 8.30 14.01 38.21
C ARG A 208 9.07 15.23 37.70
N ARG A 209 8.62 15.81 36.58
CA ARG A 209 8.90 17.20 36.22
C ARG A 209 7.65 18.00 36.50
#